data_AF-A0A376S7I9-F1
#
_entry.id   AF-A0A376S7I9-F1
#
_cell.length_a   1.000
_cell.length_b   1.000
_cell.length_c   1.000
_cell.angle_alpha   90.00
_cell.angle_beta   90.00
_cell.angle_gamma   90.00
#
_symmetry.space_group_name_H-M   'P 1'
#
loop_
_entity.id
_entity.type
_entity.pdbx_description
1 polymer ?
#
loop_
_entity_poly.entity_id
_entity_poly.type
_entity_poly.pdbx_seq_one_letter_code
_entity_poly.pdbx_strand_id
1 'polypeptide(L)'
;MYLDALVIAQAVHNNGGIMMMQVQKMVKKATLHPKSVRIPGYLVDIVVVDPDQTQLYGGAPVNRFISGDFTLDDSTKLSLPLNQRKLVARRALFEMRKGAVGNVRRRYC
;
A
#
# COMPACT_ATOMS: atom_id res chain seq x y z
N MET A 1 0.18 1.22 2.96
CA MET A 1 -0.02 -0.15 3.48
C MET A 1 1.36 -0.81 3.51
N TYR A 2 1.98 -0.89 4.69
CA TYR A 2 3.26 -1.59 4.87
C TYR A 2 2.91 -2.87 5.60
N LEU A 3 2.88 -4.00 4.90
CA LEU A 3 2.46 -5.24 5.55
C LEU A 3 3.53 -5.69 6.55
N ASP A 4 4.78 -5.79 6.10
CA ASP A 4 5.84 -6.46 6.88
C ASP A 4 7.16 -5.69 6.96
N ALA A 5 7.23 -4.45 6.48
CA ALA A 5 8.50 -3.71 6.38
C ALA A 5 9.24 -3.56 7.73
N LEU A 6 8.51 -3.32 8.82
CA LEU A 6 9.09 -3.28 10.17
C LEU A 6 9.56 -4.68 10.62
N VAL A 7 8.77 -5.71 10.34
CA VAL A 7 9.09 -7.10 10.71
C VAL A 7 10.35 -7.57 9.99
N ILE A 8 10.47 -7.25 8.70
CA ILE A 8 11.67 -7.51 7.89
C ILE A 8 12.88 -6.80 8.51
N ALA A 9 12.75 -5.50 8.81
CA ALA A 9 13.84 -4.73 9.40
C ALA A 9 14.32 -5.30 10.75
N GLN A 10 13.38 -5.69 11.61
CA GLN A 10 13.70 -6.32 12.89
C GLN A 10 14.37 -7.68 12.72
N ALA A 11 13.87 -8.52 11.80
CA ALA A 11 14.42 -9.85 11.55
C ALA A 11 15.87 -9.78 11.04
N VAL A 12 16.16 -8.86 10.11
CA VAL A 12 17.52 -8.68 9.59
C VAL A 12 18.45 -8.12 10.67
N HIS A 13 18.02 -7.08 11.38
CA HIS A 13 18.83 -6.47 12.45
C HIS A 13 19.16 -7.47 13.57
N ASN A 14 18.16 -8.23 14.04
CA ASN A 14 18.36 -9.22 15.11
C ASN A 14 19.23 -10.42 14.68
N ASN A 15 19.37 -10.64 13.38
CA ASN A 15 20.25 -11.67 12.82
C ASN A 15 21.62 -11.13 12.39
N GLY A 16 21.96 -9.87 12.73
CA GLY A 16 23.22 -9.24 12.35
C GLY A 16 23.39 -9.00 10.85
N GLY A 17 22.29 -8.97 10.09
CA GLY A 17 22.30 -8.64 8.68
C GLY A 17 22.32 -7.13 8.43
N ILE A 18 22.47 -6.75 7.16
CA ILE A 18 22.52 -5.33 6.74
C ILE A 18 21.16 -4.94 6.14
N MET A 19 20.53 -3.93 6.72
CA MET A 19 19.28 -3.36 6.26
C MET A 19 19.51 -2.18 5.31
N MET A 20 19.15 -2.36 4.04
CA MET A 20 19.16 -1.30 3.03
C MET A 20 17.73 -0.82 2.76
N MET A 21 17.51 0.49 2.81
CA MET A 21 16.19 1.10 2.59
C MET A 21 16.24 2.15 1.49
N GLN A 22 15.44 1.94 0.43
CA GLN A 22 15.23 2.94 -0.61
C GLN A 22 14.14 3.94 -0.19
N VAL A 23 14.39 5.23 -0.39
CA VAL A 23 13.46 6.32 -0.10
C VAL A 23 13.40 7.33 -1.23
N GLN A 24 12.26 7.99 -1.40
CA GLN A 24 12.12 9.05 -2.39
C GLN A 24 12.87 10.33 -1.98
N LYS A 25 12.91 10.63 -0.67
CA LYS A 25 13.52 11.87 -0.15
C LYS A 25 14.01 11.71 1.28
N MET A 26 15.03 12.49 1.61
CA MET A 26 15.51 12.69 2.97
C MET A 26 14.97 14.00 3.56
N VAL A 27 14.79 14.03 4.88
CA VAL A 27 14.30 15.21 5.60
C VAL A 27 15.20 15.53 6.79
N LYS A 28 15.11 16.77 7.30
CA LYS A 28 15.85 17.21 8.48
C LYS A 28 15.55 16.30 9.69
N LYS A 29 16.55 16.08 10.54
CA LYS A 29 16.41 15.28 11.77
C LYS A 29 15.26 15.80 12.63
N ALA A 30 14.47 14.87 13.18
CA ALA A 30 13.37 15.11 14.13
C ALA A 30 12.25 16.05 13.61
N THR A 31 12.02 16.12 12.30
CA THR A 31 10.89 16.88 11.71
C THR A 31 9.70 16.02 11.31
N LEU A 32 9.86 14.69 11.26
CA LEU A 32 8.75 13.77 11.02
C LEU A 32 7.87 13.64 12.26
N HIS A 33 6.55 13.63 12.06
CA HIS A 33 5.61 13.40 13.15
C HIS A 33 5.82 11.99 13.74
N PRO A 34 6.04 11.83 15.06
CA PRO A 34 6.49 10.57 15.65
C PRO A 34 5.49 9.42 15.46
N LYS A 35 4.18 9.69 15.49
CA LYS A 35 3.15 8.65 15.23
C LYS A 35 3.08 8.21 13.76
N SER A 36 3.72 8.96 12.86
CA SER A 36 3.80 8.65 11.42
C SER A 36 5.06 7.86 11.08
N VAL A 37 6.03 7.75 12.00
CA VAL A 37 7.23 6.92 11.83
C VAL A 37 6.84 5.44 11.94
N ARG A 38 7.18 4.66 10.92
CA ARG A 38 6.86 3.22 10.85
C ARG A 38 8.06 2.32 11.10
N ILE A 39 9.25 2.76 10.70
CA ILE A 39 10.51 2.05 10.91
C ILE A 39 11.42 2.97 11.71
N PRO A 40 11.84 2.59 12.93
CA PRO A 40 12.85 3.32 13.68
C PRO A 40 14.18 3.38 12.93
N GLY A 41 14.84 4.54 12.95
CA GLY A 41 16.05 4.77 12.17
C GLY A 41 17.26 3.90 12.58
N TYR A 42 17.28 3.36 13.79
CA TYR A 42 18.37 2.48 14.25
C TYR A 42 18.32 1.08 13.63
N LEU A 43 17.21 0.69 12.98
CA LEU A 43 17.09 -0.58 12.27
C LEU A 43 17.58 -0.50 10.82
N VAL A 44 18.05 0.65 10.36
CA VAL A 44 18.44 0.90 8.97
C VAL A 44 19.91 1.22 8.93
N ASP A 45 20.69 0.41 8.21
CA ASP A 45 22.14 0.57 8.08
C ASP A 45 22.50 1.46 6.89
N ILE A 46 21.77 1.31 5.77
CA ILE A 46 22.03 2.03 4.52
C ILE A 46 20.73 2.62 3.98
N VAL A 47 20.78 3.90 3.59
CA VAL A 47 19.68 4.59 2.92
C VAL A 47 20.08 4.93 1.50
N VAL A 48 19.26 4.52 0.53
CA VAL A 48 19.41 4.85 -0.89
C VAL A 48 18.32 5.84 -1.26
N VAL A 49 18.69 7.01 -1.78
CA VAL A 49 17.72 8.03 -2.19
C VAL A 49 17.51 7.94 -3.70
N ASP A 50 16.27 7.67 -4.10
CA ASP A 50 15.82 7.66 -5.50
C ASP A 50 14.69 8.70 -5.68
N PRO A 51 14.99 9.93 -6.14
CA PRO A 51 13.98 10.98 -6.26
C PRO A 51 12.85 10.66 -7.24
N ASP A 52 13.13 9.78 -8.21
CA ASP A 52 12.20 9.40 -9.29
C ASP A 52 11.36 8.17 -8.92
N GLN A 53 11.48 7.66 -7.69
CA GLN A 53 10.69 6.54 -7.19
C GLN A 53 9.17 6.81 -7.35
N THR A 54 8.49 5.90 -8.05
CA THR A 54 7.04 5.97 -8.31
C THR A 54 6.24 5.00 -7.43
N GLN A 55 4.93 5.25 -7.26
CA GLN A 55 4.04 4.43 -6.41
C GLN A 55 3.80 3.02 -6.97
N LEU A 56 3.73 2.90 -8.29
CA LEU A 56 3.43 1.69 -9.04
C LEU A 56 4.32 1.63 -10.28
N TYR A 57 4.42 0.45 -10.89
CA TYR A 57 5.07 0.30 -12.18
C TYR A 57 4.43 1.20 -13.25
N GLY A 58 5.22 1.57 -14.26
CA GLY A 58 4.77 2.39 -15.40
C GLY A 58 5.11 3.87 -15.31
N GLY A 59 5.81 4.31 -14.27
CA GLY A 59 6.36 5.67 -14.20
C GLY A 59 5.31 6.77 -14.00
N ALA A 60 4.10 6.41 -13.56
CA ALA A 60 3.05 7.39 -13.29
C ALA A 60 3.43 8.31 -12.12
N PRO A 61 3.07 9.60 -12.16
CA PRO A 61 3.32 10.53 -11.06
C PRO A 61 2.58 10.10 -9.79
N VAL A 62 3.03 10.59 -8.64
CA VAL A 62 2.42 10.31 -7.34
C VAL A 62 0.95 10.71 -7.34
N ASN A 63 0.08 9.73 -7.17
CA ASN A 63 -1.36 9.93 -7.03
C ASN A 63 -1.74 10.04 -5.55
N ARG A 64 -2.25 11.22 -5.16
CA ARG A 64 -2.63 11.54 -3.78
C ARG A 64 -3.91 10.83 -3.30
N PHE A 65 -4.73 10.30 -4.22
CA PHE A 65 -5.83 9.40 -3.89
C PHE A 65 -5.32 8.01 -3.47
N ILE A 66 -4.27 7.50 -4.13
CA ILE A 66 -3.63 6.23 -3.75
C ILE A 66 -2.92 6.37 -2.38
N SER A 67 -2.36 7.55 -2.10
CA SER A 67 -1.79 7.87 -0.78
C SER A 67 -2.84 7.96 0.34
N GLY A 68 -4.12 8.13 -0.02
CA GLY A 68 -5.21 8.34 0.94
C GLY A 68 -5.30 9.76 1.50
N ASP A 69 -4.66 10.74 0.86
CA ASP A 69 -4.71 12.15 1.29
C ASP A 69 -6.01 12.84 0.87
N PHE A 70 -6.65 12.34 -0.19
CA PHE A 70 -7.92 12.85 -0.72
C PHE A 70 -8.94 11.74 -0.89
N THR A 71 -10.21 12.08 -0.71
CA THR A 71 -11.36 11.23 -1.02
C THR A 71 -11.79 11.46 -2.46
N LEU A 72 -11.91 10.38 -3.23
CA LEU A 72 -12.37 10.45 -4.62
C LEU A 72 -13.89 10.66 -4.68
N ASP A 73 -14.37 11.40 -5.67
CA ASP A 73 -15.81 11.55 -5.89
C ASP A 73 -16.38 10.33 -6.63
N ASP A 74 -17.23 9.57 -5.93
CA ASP A 74 -17.88 8.36 -6.42
C ASP A 74 -19.30 8.64 -6.98
N SER A 75 -19.65 9.90 -7.23
CA SER A 75 -20.97 10.29 -7.79
C SER A 75 -21.26 9.66 -9.16
N THR A 76 -20.22 9.30 -9.91
CA THR A 76 -20.35 8.67 -11.22
C THR A 76 -20.64 7.17 -11.12
N LYS A 77 -21.91 6.79 -11.37
CA LYS A 77 -22.29 5.38 -11.49
C LYS A 77 -21.87 4.83 -12.85
N LEU A 78 -20.70 4.18 -12.90
CA LEU A 78 -20.29 3.37 -14.05
C LEU A 78 -21.22 2.17 -14.23
N SER A 79 -21.97 2.17 -15.32
CA SER A 79 -22.78 1.00 -15.72
C SER A 79 -21.87 -0.09 -16.28
N LEU A 80 -21.60 -1.12 -15.48
CA LEU A 80 -20.86 -2.30 -15.93
C LEU A 80 -21.76 -3.17 -16.83
N PRO A 81 -21.32 -3.60 -18.03
CA PRO A 81 -22.11 -4.48 -18.88
C PRO A 81 -22.38 -5.84 -18.22
N LEU A 82 -23.52 -6.45 -18.52
CA LEU A 82 -23.83 -7.80 -18.04
C LEU A 82 -23.02 -8.82 -18.83
N ASN A 83 -22.06 -9.45 -18.16
CA ASN A 83 -21.24 -10.54 -18.69
C ASN A 83 -21.11 -11.67 -17.65
N GLN A 84 -20.45 -12.76 -18.03
CA GLN A 84 -20.23 -13.92 -17.15
C GLN A 84 -19.58 -13.54 -15.81
N ARG A 85 -18.59 -12.63 -15.83
CA ARG A 85 -17.91 -12.16 -14.60
C ARG A 85 -18.89 -11.42 -13.67
N LYS A 86 -19.74 -10.55 -14.22
CA LYS A 86 -20.76 -9.82 -13.45
C LYS A 86 -21.84 -10.75 -12.90
N LEU A 87 -22.23 -11.80 -13.64
CA LEU A 87 -23.18 -12.80 -13.15
C LEU A 87 -22.64 -13.53 -11.92
N VAL A 88 -21.41 -14.05 -11.99
CA VAL A 88 -20.77 -14.73 -10.86
C VAL A 88 -20.57 -13.78 -9.68
N ALA A 89 -20.13 -12.53 -9.93
CA ALA A 89 -19.98 -11.53 -8.88
C ALA A 89 -21.30 -11.21 -8.15
N ARG A 90 -22.42 -11.11 -8.89
CA ARG A 90 -23.76 -10.95 -8.30
C ARG A 90 -24.15 -12.12 -7.41
N ARG A 91 -23.88 -13.36 -7.84
CA ARG A 91 -24.16 -14.54 -7.03
C ARG A 91 -23.28 -14.59 -5.77
N ALA A 92 -21.99 -14.25 -5.89
CA ALA A 92 -21.09 -14.18 -4.74
C ALA A 92 -21.56 -13.13 -3.72
N LEU A 93 -22.11 -12.00 -4.18
CA LEU A 93 -22.65 -10.95 -3.32
C LEU A 93 -23.83 -11.44 -2.46
N PHE A 94 -24.59 -12.45 -2.90
CA PHE A 94 -25.70 -13.02 -2.10
C PHE A 94 -25.24 -13.76 -0.85
N GLU A 95 -23.97 -14.16 -0.76
CA GLU A 95 -23.40 -14.77 0.45
C GLU A 95 -23.05 -13.71 1.51
N MET A 96 -23.07 -12.43 1.15
CA MET A 96 -22.75 -11.36 2.09
C MET A 96 -23.92 -11.01 2.98
N ARG A 97 -23.62 -10.78 4.26
CA ARG A 97 -24.57 -10.34 5.28
C ARG A 97 -24.20 -8.96 5.78
N LYS A 98 -25.17 -8.21 6.29
CA LYS A 98 -24.94 -6.89 6.89
C LYS A 98 -23.92 -7.02 8.03
N GLY A 99 -22.87 -6.21 7.99
CA GLY A 99 -21.78 -6.22 8.98
C GLY A 99 -20.69 -7.27 8.74
N ALA A 100 -20.75 -8.06 7.68
CA ALA A 100 -19.69 -9.01 7.35
C ALA A 100 -18.40 -8.28 6.89
N VAL A 101 -17.24 -8.77 7.36
CA VAL A 101 -15.92 -8.33 6.88
C VAL A 101 -15.42 -9.37 5.85
N GLY A 102 -15.32 -8.96 4.59
CA GLY A 102 -14.93 -9.83 3.49
C GLY A 102 -13.52 -9.56 2.97
N ASN A 103 -12.87 -10.60 2.45
CA ASN A 103 -11.65 -10.50 1.63
C ASN A 103 -11.94 -11.10 0.25
N VAL A 104 -11.83 -10.27 -0.81
CA VAL A 104 -12.07 -10.69 -2.19
C VAL A 104 -10.73 -10.85 -2.89
N ARG A 105 -10.40 -12.08 -3.27
CA ARG A 105 -9.14 -12.40 -3.94
C ARG A 105 -9.25 -12.25 -5.46
N ARG A 106 -8.11 -11.98 -6.09
CA ARG A 106 -7.98 -12.10 -7.54
C ARG A 106 -8.22 -13.56 -7.94
N ARG A 107 -9.04 -13.78 -8.95
CA ARG A 107 -9.12 -15.07 -9.65
C ARG A 107 -8.22 -14.98 -10.88
N TYR A 108 -7.31 -15.93 -11.03
CA TYR A 108 -6.61 -16.13 -12.30
C TYR A 108 -7.62 -16.76 -13.27
N CYS A 109 -8.00 -15.99 -14.28
CA CYS A 109 -8.54 -16.48 -15.53
C CYS A 109 -7.59 -16.01 -16.63
#